data_AF-A0AAU6AB20-F1
#
_entry.id   AF-A0AAU6AB20-F1
#
_cell.length_a   1.000
_cell.length_b   1.000
_cell.length_c   1.000
_cell.angle_alpha   90.00
_cell.angle_beta   90.00
_cell.angle_gamma   90.00
#
_symmetry.space_group_name_H-M   'P 1'
#
loop_
_entity.id
_entity.type
_entity.pdbx_description
1 polymer ?
#
loop_
_entity_poly.entity_id
_entity_poly.type
_entity_poly.pdbx_seq_one_letter_code
_entity_poly.pdbx_strand_id
1 'polypeptide(L)'
;MRVEAFAGHGPDTPWDQLHVLYFAGYAMWNYLTAPYLLTRPGVAVEELGPWQEVGENWRRLRATFPDTLATHAREQIFYYDTAGLLRRHDYAADVLGGAPAAHLCQKHATVSGLVFPTHRYVLPIQEDARVLPEPVLVTIDLTEISVA
;
A
#
# COMPACT_ATOMS: atom_id res chain seq x y z
N MET A 1 9.06 13.63 -7.00
CA MET A 1 7.97 14.45 -7.57
C MET A 1 7.18 14.91 -6.37
N ARG A 2 7.37 16.18 -5.97
CA ARG A 2 7.13 16.62 -4.60
C ARG A 2 5.65 16.83 -4.30
N VAL A 3 5.30 16.44 -3.08
CA VAL A 3 4.04 16.53 -2.34
C VAL A 3 3.62 17.98 -2.04
N GLU A 4 4.18 18.99 -2.72
CA GLU A 4 3.93 20.41 -2.44
C GLU A 4 2.47 20.81 -2.67
N ALA A 5 1.80 20.21 -3.67
CA ALA A 5 0.38 20.40 -3.91
C ALA A 5 -0.49 19.96 -2.71
N PHE A 6 -0.01 19.00 -1.93
CA PHE A 6 -0.68 18.49 -0.73
C PHE A 6 -0.16 19.14 0.56
N ALA A 7 0.63 20.21 0.48
CA ALA A 7 1.15 20.88 1.67
C ALA A 7 0.00 21.39 2.55
N GLY A 8 -0.02 20.97 3.82
CA GLY A 8 -1.09 21.30 4.76
C GLY A 8 -2.34 20.43 4.63
N HIS A 9 -2.38 19.47 3.69
CA HIS A 9 -3.44 18.47 3.66
C HIS A 9 -3.26 17.42 4.76
N GLY A 10 -4.39 17.03 5.33
CA GLY A 10 -4.55 15.93 6.27
C GLY A 10 -5.83 15.14 5.96
N PRO A 11 -6.19 14.15 6.79
CA PRO A 11 -7.32 13.25 6.52
C PRO A 11 -8.66 13.96 6.29
N ASP A 12 -8.90 15.08 7.00
CA ASP A 12 -10.17 15.81 6.95
C ASP A 12 -10.15 17.02 6.00
N THR A 13 -9.05 17.22 5.26
CA THR A 13 -8.92 18.37 4.35
C THR A 13 -9.57 18.08 2.99
N PRO A 14 -10.38 19.00 2.44
CA PRO A 14 -11.05 18.77 1.17
C PRO A 14 -10.05 18.71 0.02
N TRP A 15 -10.24 17.75 -0.88
CA TRP A 15 -9.44 17.59 -2.09
C TRP A 15 -10.17 18.16 -3.31
N ASP A 16 -9.43 18.79 -4.22
CA ASP A 16 -9.94 19.07 -5.57
C ASP A 16 -9.79 17.86 -6.51
N GLN A 17 -10.25 18.03 -7.75
CA GLN A 17 -10.21 16.96 -8.76
C GLN A 17 -8.78 16.51 -9.12
N LEU A 18 -7.80 17.41 -9.08
CA LEU A 18 -6.41 17.08 -9.43
C LEU A 18 -5.73 16.30 -8.29
N HIS A 19 -6.05 16.61 -7.03
CA HIS A 19 -5.60 15.82 -5.90
C HIS A 19 -6.12 14.39 -5.98
N VAL A 20 -7.42 14.22 -6.26
CA VAL A 20 -8.04 12.90 -6.43
C VAL A 20 -7.42 12.15 -7.60
N LEU A 21 -7.26 12.81 -8.75
CA LEU A 21 -6.67 12.20 -9.94
C LEU A 21 -5.23 11.72 -9.68
N TYR A 22 -4.42 12.56 -9.04
CA TYR A 22 -3.05 12.21 -8.67
C TYR A 22 -3.03 11.01 -7.73
N PHE A 23 -3.78 11.08 -6.63
CA PHE A 23 -3.84 10.04 -5.62
C PHE A 23 -4.29 8.70 -6.21
N ALA A 24 -5.44 8.68 -6.89
CA ALA A 24 -6.00 7.47 -7.48
C ALA A 24 -5.05 6.88 -8.53
N GLY A 25 -4.43 7.74 -9.35
CA GLY A 25 -3.50 7.32 -10.40
C GLY A 25 -2.28 6.60 -9.86
N TYR A 26 -1.52 7.22 -8.94
CA TYR A 26 -0.34 6.58 -8.39
C TYR A 26 -0.73 5.37 -7.53
N ALA A 27 -1.79 5.48 -6.73
CA ALA A 27 -2.24 4.41 -5.84
C ALA A 27 -2.57 3.15 -6.64
N MET A 28 -3.43 3.26 -7.66
CA MET A 28 -3.80 2.12 -8.50
C MET A 28 -2.61 1.55 -9.25
N TRP A 29 -1.73 2.40 -9.78
CA TRP A 29 -0.51 1.93 -10.43
C TRP A 29 0.38 1.14 -9.47
N ASN A 30 0.57 1.60 -8.22
CA ASN A 30 1.30 0.87 -7.19
C ASN A 30 0.64 -0.49 -6.87
N TYR A 31 -0.69 -0.51 -6.71
CA TYR A 31 -1.43 -1.71 -6.32
C TYR A 31 -1.42 -2.80 -7.38
N LEU A 32 -1.53 -2.42 -8.65
CA LEU A 32 -1.56 -3.35 -9.79
C LEU A 32 -0.18 -3.83 -10.20
N THR A 33 0.89 -3.09 -9.85
CA THR A 33 2.26 -3.47 -10.21
C THR A 33 3.03 -4.12 -9.07
N ALA A 34 2.57 -4.05 -7.83
CA ALA A 34 3.13 -4.87 -6.75
C ALA A 34 2.89 -6.37 -7.01
N PRO A 35 3.89 -7.26 -6.78
CA PRO A 35 5.18 -6.99 -6.15
C PRO A 35 6.30 -6.54 -7.11
N TYR A 36 6.11 -6.56 -8.43
CA TYR A 36 7.14 -6.15 -9.40
C TYR A 36 7.58 -4.69 -9.24
N LEU A 37 6.72 -3.84 -8.68
CA LEU A 37 7.07 -2.51 -8.21
C LEU A 37 8.39 -2.49 -7.39
N LEU A 38 8.61 -3.52 -6.57
CA LEU A 38 9.75 -3.64 -5.66
C LEU A 38 11.07 -3.93 -6.38
N THR A 39 11.04 -4.33 -7.65
CA THR A 39 12.25 -4.64 -8.44
C THR A 39 12.67 -3.48 -9.35
N ARG A 40 11.94 -2.36 -9.32
CA ARG A 40 12.24 -1.20 -10.18
C ARG A 40 13.61 -0.59 -9.84
N PRO A 41 14.31 -0.02 -10.83
CA PRO A 41 15.57 0.69 -10.58
C PRO A 41 15.43 1.77 -9.51
N GLY A 42 16.36 1.78 -8.55
CA GLY A 42 16.40 2.74 -7.45
C GLY A 42 15.54 2.36 -6.23
N VAL A 43 14.73 1.30 -6.31
CA VAL A 43 14.03 0.76 -5.13
C VAL A 43 15.00 -0.12 -4.35
N ALA A 44 15.21 0.22 -3.08
CA ALA A 44 15.95 -0.63 -2.15
C ALA A 44 14.95 -1.46 -1.33
N VAL A 45 15.26 -2.74 -1.12
CA VAL A 45 14.42 -3.66 -0.35
C VAL A 45 15.28 -4.36 0.69
N GLU A 46 14.84 -4.34 1.94
CA GLU A 46 15.41 -5.17 3.01
C GLU A 46 14.35 -6.07 3.63
N GLU A 47 14.75 -7.28 4.02
CA GLU A 47 13.90 -8.16 4.81
C GLU A 47 14.02 -7.82 6.29
N LEU A 48 12.87 -7.63 6.94
CA LEU A 48 12.79 -7.42 8.38
C LEU A 48 12.54 -8.74 9.11
N GLY A 49 12.61 -8.72 10.44
CA GLY A 49 12.20 -9.86 11.25
C GLY A 49 10.74 -10.27 10.96
N PRO A 50 10.39 -11.55 11.15
CA PRO A 50 9.05 -12.06 10.85
C PRO A 50 7.97 -11.31 11.62
N TRP A 51 6.77 -11.28 11.05
CA TRP A 51 5.56 -10.80 11.71
C TRP A 51 4.68 -11.98 12.10
N GLN A 52 4.24 -12.01 13.35
CA GLN A 52 3.28 -13.00 13.82
C GLN A 52 1.89 -12.38 13.70
N GLU A 53 1.16 -12.80 12.68
CA GLU A 53 -0.28 -12.61 12.61
C GLU A 53 -0.96 -13.81 13.29
N VAL A 54 -2.21 -13.69 13.71
CA VAL A 54 -2.90 -14.76 14.47
C VAL A 54 -2.84 -16.11 13.74
N GLY A 55 -1.94 -17.00 14.20
CA GLY A 55 -1.72 -18.33 13.62
C GLY A 55 -0.93 -18.35 12.30
N GLU A 56 -0.45 -17.20 11.81
CA GLU A 56 0.30 -17.08 10.57
C GLU A 56 1.66 -16.41 10.80
N ASN A 57 2.67 -16.86 10.07
CA ASN A 57 3.99 -16.24 10.05
C ASN A 57 4.21 -15.53 8.72
N TRP A 58 4.37 -14.22 8.75
CA TRP A 58 4.53 -13.39 7.57
C TRP A 58 5.96 -12.87 7.45
N ARG A 59 6.47 -12.86 6.22
CA ARG A 59 7.74 -12.19 5.86
C ARG A 59 7.46 -10.72 5.62
N ARG A 60 8.37 -9.87 6.10
CA ARG A 60 8.25 -8.41 5.96
C ARG A 60 9.36 -7.87 5.09
N LEU A 61 8.99 -7.11 4.07
CA LEU A 61 9.92 -6.40 3.20
C LEU A 61 9.74 -4.90 3.41
N ARG A 62 10.74 -4.21 3.93
CA ARG A 62 10.79 -2.75 3.90
C ARG A 62 11.31 -2.33 2.52
N ALA A 63 10.54 -1.52 1.83
CA ALA A 63 10.93 -0.89 0.58
C ALA A 63 11.21 0.59 0.81
N THR A 64 12.34 1.07 0.30
CA THR A 64 12.69 2.49 0.25
C THR A 64 12.67 2.93 -1.22
N PHE A 65 11.72 3.79 -1.56
CA PHE A 65 11.48 4.25 -2.92
C PHE A 65 12.31 5.50 -3.27
N PRO A 66 12.76 5.65 -4.52
CA PRO A 66 13.42 6.86 -4.96
C PRO A 66 12.39 7.99 -5.17
N ASP A 67 12.82 9.24 -4.98
CA ASP A 67 11.94 10.42 -5.12
C ASP A 67 11.38 10.59 -6.55
N THR A 68 11.94 9.87 -7.53
CA THR A 68 11.46 9.84 -8.91
C THR A 68 10.21 8.99 -9.11
N LEU A 69 9.81 8.18 -8.11
CA LEU A 69 8.64 7.32 -8.17
C LEU A 69 7.52 7.87 -7.27
N ALA A 70 6.31 7.99 -7.81
CA ALA A 70 5.14 8.38 -7.01
C ALA A 70 4.62 7.17 -6.23
N THR A 71 4.68 7.25 -4.91
CA THR A 71 4.22 6.24 -3.97
C THR A 71 3.57 6.91 -2.76
N HIS A 72 3.00 6.14 -1.83
CA HIS A 72 2.37 6.72 -0.63
C HIS A 72 3.36 7.41 0.30
N ALA A 73 4.53 6.80 0.47
CA ALA A 73 5.61 7.29 1.30
C ALA A 73 6.95 6.79 0.76
N ARG A 74 8.04 7.43 1.19
CA ARG A 74 9.40 6.97 0.87
C ARG A 74 9.67 5.57 1.39
N GLU A 75 9.28 5.28 2.62
CA GLU A 75 9.43 3.97 3.23
C GLU A 75 8.08 3.30 3.44
N GLN A 76 7.95 2.06 3.01
CA GLN A 76 6.73 1.28 3.13
C GLN A 76 7.07 -0.18 3.45
N ILE A 77 6.20 -0.90 4.15
CA ILE A 77 6.46 -2.27 4.59
C ILE A 77 5.41 -3.21 3.99
N PHE A 78 5.85 -4.21 3.25
CA PHE A 78 5.00 -5.22 2.62
C PHE A 78 5.08 -6.52 3.40
N TYR A 79 3.94 -7.15 3.66
CA TYR A 79 3.81 -8.37 4.44
C TYR A 79 3.29 -9.48 3.55
N TYR A 80 4.07 -10.54 3.42
CA TYR A 80 3.76 -11.70 2.61
C TYR A 80 3.56 -12.92 3.49
N ASP A 81 2.50 -13.69 3.25
CA ASP A 81 2.31 -14.96 3.93
C ASP A 81 3.29 -16.04 3.44
N THR A 82 3.17 -17.24 4.00
CA THR A 82 4.00 -18.39 3.62
C THR A 82 3.76 -18.89 2.19
N ALA A 83 2.63 -18.52 1.57
CA ALA A 83 2.33 -18.79 0.17
C ALA A 83 2.85 -17.68 -0.77
N GLY A 84 3.45 -16.62 -0.23
CA GLY A 84 3.96 -15.48 -1.00
C GLY A 84 2.89 -14.49 -1.43
N LEU A 85 1.69 -14.54 -0.84
CA LEU A 85 0.61 -13.58 -1.12
C LEU A 85 0.76 -12.33 -0.26
N LEU A 86 0.57 -11.15 -0.88
CA LEU A 86 0.56 -9.88 -0.15
C LEU A 86 -0.68 -9.83 0.75
N ARG A 87 -0.48 -9.81 2.07
CA ARG A 87 -1.58 -9.71 3.05
C ARG A 87 -1.79 -8.31 3.58
N ARG A 88 -0.70 -7.56 3.71
CA ARG A 88 -0.72 -6.23 4.31
C ARG A 88 0.40 -5.37 3.73
N HIS A 89 0.14 -4.08 3.64
CA HIS A 89 1.07 -3.07 3.17
C HIS A 89 0.94 -1.83 4.05
N ASP A 90 2.00 -1.50 4.80
CA ASP A 90 2.00 -0.39 5.75
C ASP A 90 2.72 0.82 5.18
N TYR A 91 2.11 1.98 5.35
CA TYR A 91 2.67 3.26 4.96
C TYR A 91 2.08 4.41 5.79
N ALA A 92 2.79 5.53 5.81
CA ALA A 92 2.30 6.80 6.32
C ALA A 92 2.14 7.75 5.14
N ALA A 93 0.93 7.85 4.57
CA ALA A 93 0.75 8.55 3.29
C ALA A 93 1.07 10.05 3.41
N ASP A 94 2.08 10.52 2.67
CA ASP A 94 2.55 11.91 2.73
C ASP A 94 1.42 12.89 2.35
N VAL A 95 0.60 12.52 1.37
CA VAL A 95 -0.55 13.29 0.87
C VAL A 95 -1.72 13.40 1.86
N LEU A 96 -1.70 12.62 2.95
CA LEU A 96 -2.71 12.61 4.01
C LEU A 96 -2.10 12.99 5.37
N GLY A 97 -0.98 13.70 5.38
CA GLY A 97 -0.34 14.18 6.61
C GLY A 97 0.44 13.12 7.39
N GLY A 98 0.71 11.95 6.81
CA GLY A 98 1.66 10.98 7.35
C GLY A 98 1.16 10.15 8.53
N ALA A 99 -0.16 10.01 8.72
CA ALA A 99 -0.70 9.07 9.69
C ALA A 99 -0.44 7.61 9.24
N PRO A 100 0.15 6.75 10.10
CA PRO A 100 0.40 5.35 9.76
C PRO A 100 -0.90 4.56 9.52
N ALA A 101 -0.90 3.75 8.47
CA ALA A 101 -2.02 2.88 8.13
C ALA A 101 -1.57 1.51 7.61
N ALA A 102 -2.41 0.51 7.85
CA ALA A 102 -2.32 -0.81 7.26
C ALA A 102 -3.29 -0.93 6.10
N HIS A 103 -2.77 -1.21 4.92
CA HIS A 103 -3.52 -1.54 3.73
C HIS A 103 -3.62 -3.06 3.59
N LEU A 104 -4.76 -3.62 3.97
CA LEU A 104 -5.02 -5.04 4.00
C LEU A 104 -5.48 -5.54 2.63
N CYS A 105 -4.97 -6.71 2.22
CA CYS A 105 -5.10 -7.26 0.88
C CYS A 105 -5.73 -8.66 0.94
N GLN A 106 -6.87 -8.83 0.27
CA GLN A 106 -7.69 -10.05 0.33
C GLN A 106 -8.23 -10.44 -1.05
N LYS A 107 -8.90 -11.61 -1.09
CA LYS A 107 -9.59 -12.17 -2.26
C LYS A 107 -8.70 -12.21 -3.51
N HIS A 108 -7.47 -12.70 -3.36
CA HIS A 108 -6.52 -12.80 -4.46
C HIS A 108 -7.09 -13.59 -5.64
N ALA A 109 -6.99 -13.02 -6.85
CA ALA A 109 -7.33 -13.67 -8.10
C ALA A 109 -6.07 -13.84 -8.96
N THR A 110 -5.98 -14.95 -9.68
CA THR A 110 -4.93 -15.17 -10.68
C THR A 110 -5.48 -14.85 -12.07
N VAL A 111 -4.84 -13.93 -12.78
CA VAL A 111 -5.19 -13.52 -14.14
C VAL A 111 -3.93 -13.54 -14.98
N SER A 112 -3.93 -14.31 -16.08
CA SER A 112 -2.76 -14.47 -16.97
C SER A 112 -1.47 -14.87 -16.22
N GLY A 113 -1.59 -15.67 -15.16
CA GLY A 113 -0.46 -16.10 -14.32
C GLY A 113 0.03 -15.08 -13.29
N LEU A 114 -0.56 -13.88 -13.24
CA LEU A 114 -0.28 -12.83 -12.26
C LEU A 114 -1.32 -12.86 -11.15
N VAL A 115 -0.90 -12.57 -9.92
CA VAL A 115 -1.77 -12.61 -8.74
C VAL A 115 -2.11 -11.19 -8.28
N PHE A 116 -3.41 -10.89 -8.19
CA PHE A 116 -3.93 -9.58 -7.81
C PHE A 116 -4.84 -9.69 -6.57
N PRO A 117 -4.57 -8.94 -5.49
CA PRO A 117 -5.57 -8.73 -4.44
C PRO A 117 -6.74 -7.93 -5.02
N THR A 118 -7.95 -8.50 -4.98
CA THR A 118 -9.16 -7.88 -5.56
C THR A 118 -10.01 -7.16 -4.53
N HIS A 119 -9.81 -7.42 -3.24
CA HIS A 119 -10.41 -6.66 -2.16
C HIS A 119 -9.33 -6.06 -1.29
N ARG A 120 -9.40 -4.76 -1.07
CA ARG A 120 -8.43 -3.99 -0.32
C ARG A 120 -9.14 -3.02 0.60
N TYR A 121 -8.62 -2.84 1.79
CA TYR A 121 -9.12 -1.82 2.71
C TYR A 121 -8.02 -1.31 3.62
N VAL A 122 -8.18 -0.08 4.08
CA VAL A 122 -7.16 0.63 4.85
C VAL A 122 -7.68 0.94 6.24
N LEU A 123 -6.90 0.57 7.26
CA LEU A 123 -7.18 0.80 8.66
C LEU A 123 -6.01 1.54 9.32
N PRO A 124 -6.25 2.42 10.32
CA PRO A 124 -5.18 3.01 11.10
C PRO A 124 -4.40 1.95 11.88
N ILE A 125 -3.13 2.23 12.17
CA ILE A 125 -2.30 1.36 13.01
C ILE A 125 -1.70 2.12 14.19
N GLN A 126 -1.46 1.39 15.28
CA GLN A 126 -0.74 1.87 16.45
C GLN A 126 0.78 1.86 16.21
N GLU A 127 1.55 2.44 17.13
CA GLU A 127 3.02 2.48 17.07
C GLU A 127 3.66 1.08 17.01
N ASP A 128 3.02 0.08 17.61
CA ASP A 128 3.45 -1.33 17.57
C ASP A 128 2.96 -2.09 16.31
N ALA A 129 2.45 -1.36 15.33
CA ALA A 129 1.86 -1.86 14.09
C ALA A 129 0.60 -2.72 14.28
N ARG A 130 -0.07 -2.68 15.44
CA ARG A 130 -1.40 -3.29 15.59
C ARG A 130 -2.46 -2.50 14.82
N VAL A 131 -3.33 -3.23 14.13
CA VAL A 131 -4.43 -2.66 13.35
C VAL A 131 -5.57 -2.26 14.28
N LEU A 132 -6.05 -1.03 14.15
CA LEU A 132 -7.29 -0.58 14.78
C LEU A 132 -8.47 -1.02 13.90
N PRO A 133 -9.57 -1.54 14.49
CA PRO A 133 -10.69 -2.08 13.71
C PRO A 133 -11.47 -0.99 12.96
N GLU A 134 -11.41 0.26 13.42
CA GLU A 134 -12.12 1.40 12.87
C GLU A 134 -11.31 2.71 13.05
N PRO A 135 -11.59 3.74 12.23
CA PRO A 135 -12.48 3.69 11.05
C PRO A 135 -11.81 3.03 9.84
N VAL A 136 -12.62 2.47 8.94
CA VAL A 136 -12.15 2.09 7.60
C VAL A 136 -11.91 3.36 6.79
N LEU A 137 -10.67 3.62 6.41
CA LEU A 137 -10.26 4.85 5.72
C LEU A 137 -10.54 4.80 4.22
N VAL A 138 -10.27 3.65 3.60
CA VAL A 138 -10.42 3.41 2.17
C VAL A 138 -10.83 1.97 1.96
N THR A 139 -11.74 1.73 1.01
CA THR A 139 -12.06 0.39 0.50
C THR A 139 -11.97 0.41 -1.02
N ILE A 140 -11.38 -0.65 -1.60
CA ILE A 140 -11.25 -0.83 -3.04
C ILE A 140 -11.64 -2.26 -3.36
N ASP A 141 -12.63 -2.41 -4.25
CA ASP A 141 -13.02 -3.68 -4.84
C ASP A 141 -12.75 -3.63 -6.35
N LEU A 142 -11.95 -4.57 -6.83
CA LEU A 142 -11.70 -4.81 -8.24
C LEU A 142 -12.58 -5.97 -8.68
N THR A 143 -13.67 -5.66 -9.38
CA THR A 143 -14.66 -6.65 -9.81
C THR A 143 -14.25 -7.39 -11.09
N GLU A 144 -13.45 -6.76 -11.93
CA GLU A 144 -12.98 -7.31 -13.20
C GLU A 144 -11.54 -6.89 -13.46
N ILE A 145 -10.67 -7.87 -13.76
CA ILE A 145 -9.28 -7.66 -14.13
C ILE A 145 -8.98 -8.53 -15.34
N SER A 146 -8.40 -7.93 -16.38
CA SER A 146 -7.86 -8.63 -17.53
C SER A 146 -6.45 -8.11 -17.84
N VAL A 147 -5.61 -8.98 -18.41
CA VAL A 147 -4.24 -8.65 -18.83
C VAL A 147 -4.13 -9.07 -20.29
N ALA A 148 -3.82 -8.09 -21.15
CA ALA A 148 -3.69 -8.24 -22.60
C ALA A 148 -2.23 -8.45 -23.03
#